data_AF-A0A372IMQ0-F1
#
_entry.id   AF-A0A372IMQ0-F1
#
_cell.length_a   1.000
_cell.length_b   1.000
_cell.length_c   1.000
_cell.angle_alpha   90.00
_cell.angle_beta   90.00
_cell.angle_gamma   90.00
#
_symmetry.space_group_name_H-M   'P 1'
#
loop_
_entity.id
_entity.type
_entity.pdbx_description
1 polymer ?
#
loop_
_entity_poly.entity_id
_entity_poly.type
_entity_poly.pdbx_seq_one_letter_code
_entity_poly.pdbx_strand_id
1 'polypeptide(L)'
;MAFFRKHTEALLRRYMVLSVEMGRAPSILGNVVFRGRTSSYRMSSFEDSLIFIFDVEKCLGILDSDTQTLIAHIGLQEFTYSETATLLDQSVRSVIRIYNHGLDRLTRSLLDADLLKPDDSSGLSRKAPVRHARIYRTHL
;
A
#
# COMPACT_ATOMS: atom_id res chain seq x y z
N MET A 1 -14.85 -8.62 -2.77
CA MET A 1 -13.87 -7.60 -2.31
C MET A 1 -13.38 -7.85 -0.90
N ALA A 2 -14.23 -8.17 0.08
CA ALA A 2 -13.79 -8.51 1.45
C ALA A 2 -12.68 -9.57 1.53
N PHE A 3 -12.67 -10.56 0.63
CA PHE A 3 -11.64 -11.60 0.53
C PHE A 3 -10.22 -11.06 0.24
N PHE A 4 -10.11 -10.01 -0.57
CA PHE A 4 -8.83 -9.41 -0.95
C PHE A 4 -8.30 -8.40 0.07
N ARG A 5 -9.07 -8.06 1.10
CA ARG A 5 -8.64 -7.07 2.11
C ARG A 5 -7.39 -7.53 2.85
N LYS A 6 -7.36 -8.80 3.28
CA LYS A 6 -6.16 -9.40 3.90
C LYS A 6 -4.94 -9.39 2.98
N HIS A 7 -5.15 -9.61 1.69
CA HIS A 7 -4.09 -9.59 0.68
C HIS A 7 -3.56 -8.17 0.47
N THR A 8 -4.45 -7.19 0.43
CA THR A 8 -4.12 -5.77 0.31
C THR A 8 -3.37 -5.27 1.55
N GLU A 9 -3.79 -5.66 2.75
CA GLU A 9 -3.08 -5.36 4.00
C GLU A 9 -1.69 -6.01 4.03
N ALA A 10 -1.55 -7.27 3.57
CA ALA A 10 -0.24 -7.92 3.46
C ALA A 10 0.67 -7.20 2.45
N LEU A 11 0.10 -6.72 1.34
CA LEU A 11 0.83 -5.94 0.34
C LEU A 11 1.28 -4.59 0.90
N LEU A 12 0.43 -3.90 1.67
CA LEU A 12 0.78 -2.65 2.36
C LEU A 12 1.91 -2.84 3.39
N ARG A 13 1.89 -3.96 4.13
CA ARG A 13 3.00 -4.31 5.04
C ARG A 13 4.30 -4.56 4.28
N ARG A 14 4.24 -5.29 3.16
CA ARG A 14 5.40 -5.52 2.29
C ARG A 14 5.94 -4.20 1.74
N TYR A 15 5.07 -3.32 1.26
CA TYR A 15 5.43 -1.97 0.84
C TYR A 15 6.15 -1.19 1.94
N MET A 16 5.65 -1.25 3.18
CA MET A 16 6.27 -0.57 4.31
C MET A 16 7.68 -1.09 4.60
N VAL A 17 7.86 -2.41 4.66
CA VAL A 17 9.17 -3.03 4.91
C VAL A 17 10.17 -2.65 3.82
N LEU A 18 9.79 -2.78 2.55
CA LEU A 18 10.69 -2.46 1.42
C LEU A 18 11.04 -0.98 1.38
N SER A 19 10.09 -0.08 1.70
CA SER A 19 10.36 1.37 1.73
C SER A 19 11.40 1.72 2.80
N VAL A 20 11.29 1.15 3.99
CA VAL A 20 12.25 1.33 5.09
C VAL A 20 13.62 0.75 4.72
N GLU A 21 13.67 -0.46 4.17
CA GLU A 21 14.93 -1.09 3.74
C GLU A 21 15.66 -0.26 2.66
N MET A 22 14.92 0.44 1.80
CA MET A 22 15.48 1.32 0.77
C MET A 22 15.84 2.73 1.26
N GLY A 23 15.63 3.03 2.55
CA GLY A 23 15.87 4.37 3.11
C GLY A 23 14.93 5.44 2.57
N ARG A 24 13.75 5.05 2.03
CA ARG A 24 12.74 5.98 1.53
C ARG A 24 11.56 6.02 2.49
N ALA A 25 11.15 7.21 2.90
CA ALA A 25 9.85 7.37 3.56
C ALA A 25 8.76 7.29 2.49
N PRO A 26 7.72 6.44 2.68
CA PRO A 26 6.52 6.44 1.85
C PRO A 26 5.98 7.86 1.62
N SER A 27 5.73 8.24 0.37
CA SER A 27 5.23 9.59 0.04
C SER A 27 3.89 9.92 0.71
N ILE A 28 3.05 8.90 0.95
CA ILE A 28 1.77 9.02 1.68
C ILE A 28 1.95 9.31 3.19
N LEU A 29 3.12 9.07 3.76
CA LEU A 29 3.40 9.26 5.19
C LEU A 29 3.94 10.66 5.54
N GLY A 30 3.83 11.64 4.66
CA GLY A 30 4.30 13.02 4.90
C GLY A 30 3.98 13.54 6.32
N ASN A 31 5.04 13.82 7.09
CA ASN A 31 5.04 14.26 8.50
C ASN A 31 4.48 13.31 9.58
N VAL A 32 4.16 12.05 9.27
CA VAL A 32 3.55 11.12 10.25
C VAL A 32 4.59 10.19 10.89
N VAL A 33 4.62 10.11 12.22
CA VAL A 33 5.65 9.41 13.03
C VAL A 33 5.53 7.88 12.90
N PHE A 34 6.65 7.20 12.66
CA PHE A 34 6.71 5.76 12.40
C PHE A 34 6.85 4.91 13.69
N ARG A 35 6.14 3.78 13.76
CA ARG A 35 6.34 2.73 14.78
C ARG A 35 6.83 1.45 14.10
N GLY A 36 8.09 1.09 14.32
CA GLY A 36 8.79 0.06 13.53
C GLY A 36 8.63 -1.37 14.02
N ARG A 37 8.34 -2.28 13.09
CA ARG A 37 8.74 -3.70 13.11
C ARG A 37 9.17 -4.10 11.71
N THR A 38 10.46 -4.43 11.53
CA THR A 38 11.02 -4.90 10.25
C THR A 38 11.36 -6.38 10.36
N SER A 39 10.86 -7.20 9.42
CA SER A 39 11.27 -8.60 9.24
C SER A 39 12.08 -8.70 7.95
N SER A 40 13.25 -9.33 8.01
CA SER A 40 14.20 -9.41 6.89
C SER A 40 13.70 -10.34 5.77
N TYR A 41 13.47 -9.79 4.57
CA TYR A 41 13.11 -10.56 3.37
C TYR A 41 14.20 -10.45 2.29
N ARG A 42 14.54 -11.55 1.62
CA ARG A 42 15.56 -11.57 0.55
C ARG A 42 14.99 -11.03 -0.77
N MET A 43 15.46 -9.86 -1.19
CA MET A 43 15.08 -9.19 -2.45
C MET A 43 15.65 -9.88 -3.71
N SER A 44 14.91 -9.85 -4.82
CA SER A 44 15.35 -10.38 -6.13
C SER A 44 16.08 -9.37 -7.03
N SER A 45 15.96 -8.06 -6.79
CA SER A 45 16.82 -6.99 -7.34
C SER A 45 16.41 -5.65 -6.68
N PHE A 46 17.33 -4.69 -6.59
CA PHE A 46 17.03 -3.33 -6.12
C PHE A 46 16.00 -2.63 -7.02
N GLU A 47 16.16 -2.78 -8.34
CA GLU A 47 15.28 -2.17 -9.36
C GLU A 47 13.84 -2.68 -9.24
N ASP A 48 13.65 -3.99 -9.10
CA ASP A 48 12.33 -4.60 -8.91
C ASP A 48 11.60 -4.06 -7.67
N SER A 49 12.36 -3.81 -6.60
CA SER A 49 11.80 -3.30 -5.34
C SER A 49 11.40 -1.83 -5.47
N LEU A 50 12.19 -1.03 -6.20
CA LEU A 50 11.80 0.34 -6.53
C LEU A 50 10.56 0.39 -7.41
N ILE A 51 10.50 -0.42 -8.47
CA ILE A 51 9.32 -0.49 -9.35
C ILE A 51 8.07 -0.83 -8.53
N PHE A 52 8.15 -1.84 -7.67
CA PHE A 52 7.06 -2.20 -6.77
C PHE A 52 6.64 -1.04 -5.86
N ILE A 53 7.60 -0.36 -5.21
CA ILE A 53 7.31 0.80 -4.35
C ILE A 53 6.61 1.89 -5.15
N PHE A 54 7.12 2.24 -6.34
CA PHE A 54 6.55 3.28 -7.19
C PHE A 54 5.13 2.94 -7.68
N ASP A 55 4.89 1.69 -8.08
CA ASP A 55 3.58 1.28 -8.57
C ASP A 55 2.53 1.27 -7.44
N VAL A 56 2.95 0.88 -6.21
CA VAL A 56 2.08 0.97 -5.02
C VAL A 56 1.81 2.43 -4.64
N GLU A 57 2.82 3.30 -4.66
CA GLU A 57 2.64 4.74 -4.40
C GLU A 57 1.67 5.37 -5.39
N LYS A 58 1.76 4.99 -6.66
CA LYS A 58 0.82 5.46 -7.69
C LYS A 58 -0.61 5.03 -7.38
N CYS A 59 -0.82 3.79 -6.93
CA CYS A 59 -2.14 3.29 -6.53
C CYS A 59 -2.68 4.04 -5.30
N LEU A 60 -1.82 4.32 -4.33
CA LEU A 60 -2.17 5.10 -3.14
C LEU A 60 -2.51 6.55 -3.49
N GLY A 61 -1.78 7.16 -4.43
CA GLY A 61 -1.98 8.54 -4.89
C GLY A 61 -3.30 8.78 -5.63
N ILE A 62 -3.99 7.73 -6.10
CA ILE A 62 -5.31 7.83 -6.75
C ILE A 62 -6.44 7.99 -5.72
N LEU A 63 -6.19 7.67 -4.46
CA LEU A 63 -7.18 7.78 -3.39
C LEU A 63 -7.35 9.23 -2.97
N ASP A 64 -8.54 9.57 -2.46
CA ASP A 64 -8.79 10.87 -1.82
C ASP A 64 -8.00 11.03 -0.52
N SER A 65 -7.76 12.27 -0.11
CA SER A 65 -6.93 12.62 1.06
C SER A 65 -7.37 11.89 2.33
N ASP A 66 -8.67 11.85 2.59
CA ASP A 66 -9.23 11.26 3.81
C ASP A 66 -8.97 9.76 3.84
N THR A 67 -9.18 9.09 2.71
CA THR A 67 -8.86 7.68 2.55
C THR A 67 -7.36 7.41 2.71
N GLN A 68 -6.50 8.25 2.12
CA GLN A 68 -5.05 8.12 2.24
C GLN A 68 -4.59 8.20 3.70
N THR A 69 -5.10 9.17 4.46
CA THR A 69 -4.82 9.33 5.89
C THR A 69 -5.24 8.10 6.69
N LEU A 70 -6.42 7.54 6.41
CA LEU A 70 -6.87 6.32 7.10
C LEU A 70 -6.01 5.10 6.74
N ILE A 71 -5.58 4.95 5.48
CA ILE A 71 -4.69 3.86 5.08
C ILE A 71 -3.30 4.00 5.71
N ALA A 72 -2.78 5.24 5.81
CA ALA A 72 -1.54 5.52 6.50
C ALA A 72 -1.60 5.08 7.99
N HIS A 73 -2.61 5.53 8.73
CA HIS A 73 -2.71 5.21 10.15
C HIS A 73 -3.03 3.72 10.40
N ILE A 74 -4.04 3.18 9.74
CA ILE A 74 -4.53 1.83 10.05
C ILE A 74 -3.71 0.78 9.29
N GLY A 75 -3.50 0.98 7.99
CA GLY A 75 -2.88 -0.01 7.09
C GLY A 75 -1.36 -0.06 7.15
N LEU A 76 -0.69 1.07 7.39
CA LEU A 76 0.77 1.15 7.43
C LEU A 76 1.35 1.27 8.84
N GLN A 77 0.70 2.03 9.72
CA GLN A 77 1.18 2.27 11.08
C GLN A 77 0.51 1.36 12.13
N GLU A 78 -0.41 0.49 11.71
CA GLU A 78 -1.12 -0.47 12.56
C GLU A 78 -1.94 0.17 13.70
N PHE A 79 -2.39 1.41 13.54
CA PHE A 79 -3.32 2.03 14.49
C PHE A 79 -4.66 1.29 14.47
N THR A 80 -5.29 1.19 15.63
CA THR A 80 -6.66 0.69 15.72
C THR A 80 -7.66 1.72 15.16
N TYR A 81 -8.85 1.25 14.80
CA TYR A 81 -9.95 2.13 14.37
C TYR A 81 -10.31 3.17 15.44
N SER A 82 -10.23 2.80 16.73
CA SER A 82 -10.51 3.69 17.86
C SER A 82 -9.44 4.75 18.05
N GLU A 83 -8.16 4.39 17.96
CA GLU A 83 -7.05 5.35 18.06
C GLU A 83 -7.09 6.34 16.90
N THR A 84 -7.32 5.85 15.68
CA THR A 84 -7.44 6.70 14.48
C THR A 84 -8.65 7.63 14.58
N ALA A 85 -9.80 7.12 15.05
CA ALA A 85 -11.00 7.94 15.28
C ALA A 85 -10.75 9.07 16.29
N THR A 86 -10.04 8.76 17.37
CA THR A 86 -9.67 9.76 18.39
C THR A 86 -8.68 10.78 17.83
N LEU A 87 -7.70 10.32 17.05
CA LEU A 87 -6.68 11.18 16.46
C LEU A 87 -7.25 12.17 15.43
N LEU A 88 -8.25 11.75 14.66
CA LEU A 88 -8.86 12.53 13.58
C LEU A 88 -10.15 13.26 13.99
N ASP A 89 -10.54 13.18 15.27
CA ASP A 89 -11.81 13.71 15.79
C ASP A 89 -13.04 13.25 14.97
N GLN A 90 -13.05 11.96 14.60
CA GLN A 90 -14.12 11.34 13.82
C GLN A 90 -14.78 10.20 14.60
N SER A 91 -16.03 9.88 14.27
CA SER A 91 -16.67 8.70 14.85
C SER A 91 -16.04 7.40 14.31
N VAL A 92 -15.85 6.41 15.19
CA VAL A 92 -15.33 5.07 14.82
C VAL A 92 -16.10 4.45 13.66
N ARG A 93 -17.43 4.66 13.63
CA ARG A 93 -18.29 4.20 12.52
C ARG A 93 -17.90 4.82 11.18
N SER A 94 -17.58 6.11 11.15
CA SER A 94 -17.17 6.82 9.94
C SER A 94 -15.81 6.35 9.47
N VAL A 95 -14.85 6.22 10.39
CA VAL A 95 -13.51 5.68 10.13
C VAL A 95 -13.60 4.29 9.50
N ILE A 96 -14.34 3.36 10.12
CA ILE A 96 -14.51 1.99 9.59
C ILE A 96 -15.13 2.03 8.19
N ARG A 97 -16.14 2.87 7.96
CA ARG A 97 -16.82 2.95 6.65
C ARG A 97 -15.87 3.47 5.56
N ILE A 98 -15.21 4.60 5.81
CA ILE A 98 -14.31 5.24 4.84
C ILE A 98 -13.11 4.34 4.58
N TYR A 99 -12.49 3.80 5.63
CA TYR A 99 -11.36 2.89 5.49
C TYR A 99 -11.71 1.67 4.65
N ASN A 100 -12.81 0.97 4.94
CA ASN A 100 -13.21 -0.21 4.17
C ASN A 100 -13.53 0.12 2.70
N HIS A 101 -14.19 1.24 2.45
CA HIS A 101 -14.47 1.69 1.08
C HIS A 101 -13.18 2.04 0.33
N GLY A 102 -12.27 2.74 1.01
CA GLY A 102 -10.95 3.07 0.50
C GLY A 102 -10.11 1.85 0.18
N LEU A 103 -10.13 0.85 1.06
CA LEU A 103 -9.38 -0.39 0.89
C LEU A 103 -9.95 -1.23 -0.26
N ASP A 104 -11.27 -1.23 -0.45
CA ASP A 104 -11.89 -1.86 -1.62
C ASP A 104 -11.52 -1.13 -2.92
N ARG A 105 -11.41 0.21 -2.92
CA ARG A 105 -10.92 0.99 -4.08
C ARG A 105 -9.45 0.72 -4.36
N LEU A 106 -8.60 0.71 -3.33
CA LEU A 106 -7.19 0.39 -3.45
C LEU A 106 -7.00 -1.03 -4.00
N THR A 107 -7.76 -1.99 -3.50
CA THR A 107 -7.74 -3.38 -3.99
C THR A 107 -7.97 -3.44 -5.49
N ARG A 108 -8.95 -2.70 -6.00
CA ARG A 108 -9.23 -2.63 -7.45
C ARG A 108 -8.05 -2.04 -8.21
N SER A 109 -7.52 -0.90 -7.75
CA SER A 109 -6.34 -0.28 -8.38
C SER A 109 -5.13 -1.22 -8.42
N LEU A 110 -4.90 -1.99 -7.35
CA LEU A 110 -3.80 -2.95 -7.28
C LEU A 110 -4.01 -4.16 -8.20
N LEU A 111 -5.26 -4.63 -8.34
CA LEU A 111 -5.62 -5.68 -9.31
C LEU A 111 -5.43 -5.19 -10.75
N ASP A 112 -5.88 -3.96 -11.05
CA ASP A 112 -5.74 -3.34 -12.38
C ASP A 112 -4.27 -3.11 -12.75
N ALA A 113 -3.41 -2.89 -11.76
CA ALA A 113 -1.97 -2.75 -11.91
C ALA A 113 -1.20 -4.09 -11.91
N ASP A 114 -1.88 -5.24 -11.83
CA ASP A 114 -1.29 -6.60 -11.70
C ASP A 114 -0.35 -6.74 -10.48
N LEU A 115 -0.51 -5.87 -9.47
CA LEU A 115 0.21 -5.90 -8.20
C LEU A 115 -0.41 -6.89 -7.20
N LEU A 116 -1.71 -7.16 -7.36
CA LEU A 116 -2.44 -8.19 -6.64
C LEU A 116 -2.90 -9.25 -7.65
N LYS A 117 -2.69 -10.54 -7.33
CA LYS A 117 -3.23 -11.63 -8.15
C LYS A 117 -4.44 -12.25 -7.44
N PRO A 118 -5.54 -12.51 -8.16
CA PRO A 118 -6.79 -12.97 -7.55
C PRO A 118 -6.73 -14.40 -6.99
N ASP A 119 -5.63 -15.14 -7.21
CA ASP A 119 -5.48 -16.52 -6.79
C ASP A 119 -4.02 -16.78 -6.39
N ASP A 120 -3.74 -16.83 -5.08
CA ASP A 120 -2.60 -17.60 -4.56
C ASP A 120 -2.86 -17.99 -3.10
N SER A 121 -3.75 -18.96 -2.92
CA SER A 121 -3.67 -19.82 -1.74
C SER A 121 -2.41 -20.67 -1.85
N SER A 122 -1.29 -20.17 -1.33
CA SER A 122 -0.01 -20.85 -1.02
C SER A 122 1.21 -20.12 -1.58
N GLY A 123 2.33 -20.21 -0.87
CA GLY A 123 3.47 -19.32 -1.07
C GLY A 123 4.30 -19.58 -2.33
N LEU A 124 5.07 -18.55 -2.67
CA LEU A 124 6.28 -18.58 -3.50
C LEU A 124 6.18 -19.24 -4.90
N SER A 125 5.90 -18.44 -5.94
CA SER A 125 6.55 -18.56 -7.26
C SER A 125 6.26 -17.32 -8.14
N ARG A 126 7.17 -16.35 -8.27
CA ARG A 126 8.24 -16.19 -9.30
C ARG A 126 7.80 -16.23 -10.79
N LYS A 127 8.25 -15.14 -11.48
CA LYS A 127 8.31 -14.82 -12.93
C LYS A 127 6.99 -14.35 -13.56
N ALA A 128 6.95 -13.30 -14.38
CA ALA A 128 7.97 -12.64 -15.21
C ALA A 128 7.70 -11.12 -15.31
N PRO A 129 8.67 -10.30 -15.78
CA PRO A 129 8.52 -8.85 -15.85
C PRO A 129 7.59 -8.49 -17.01
N VAL A 130 6.59 -7.65 -16.78
CA VAL A 130 5.69 -7.22 -17.86
C VAL A 130 5.62 -5.70 -17.90
N ARG A 131 6.46 -5.21 -18.82
CA ARG A 131 6.31 -4.02 -19.64
C ARG A 131 6.38 -2.69 -18.90
N HIS A 132 7.59 -2.12 -18.96
CA HIS A 132 7.84 -0.69 -19.09
C HIS A 132 6.57 0.08 -19.46
N ALA A 133 5.99 0.74 -18.46
CA ALA A 133 5.02 1.80 -18.70
C ALA A 133 5.73 2.85 -19.56
N ARG A 134 5.38 2.80 -20.83
CA ARG A 134 5.86 3.59 -21.95
C ARG A 134 5.41 5.04 -21.75
N ILE A 135 5.97 5.75 -20.77
CA ILE A 135 5.67 7.18 -20.52
C ILE A 135 6.96 7.91 -20.09
N TYR A 136 7.99 7.88 -20.94
CA TYR A 136 9.03 8.93 -20.96
C TYR A 136 9.37 9.29 -22.41
N ARG A 137 8.33 9.42 -23.25
CA ARG A 137 8.43 10.09 -24.54
C ARG A 137 7.23 11.01 -24.60
N THR A 138 7.43 12.30 -24.34
CA THR A 138 7.32 13.42 -25.29
C THR A 138 7.25 14.75 -24.51
N HIS A 139 8.06 15.74 -24.92
CA HIS A 139 8.10 17.17 -24.52
C HIS A 139 8.68 17.46 -23.12
N LEU A 140 9.75 18.24 -22.93
CA LEU A 140 10.40 19.32 -23.68
C LEU A 140 11.92 19.30 -23.45
#